data_AF-A0A973FK56-F1
#
_entry.id   AF-A0A973FK56-F1
#
_cell.length_a   1.000
_cell.length_b   1.000
_cell.length_c   1.000
_cell.angle_alpha   90.00
_cell.angle_beta   90.00
_cell.angle_gamma   90.00
#
_symmetry.space_group_name_H-M   'P 1'
#
loop_
_entity.id
_entity.type
_entity.pdbx_description
1 polymer ?
#
loop_
_entity_poly.entity_id
_entity_poly.type
_entity_poly.pdbx_seq_one_letter_code
_entity_poly.pdbx_strand_id
1 'polypeptide(L)'
;FGGGRLPPWWLPLITEALQQRTVVVITTRCSAGGLGDEFGYVGAFHDLRRLGVLFAHQLSGPKARIKLMVALGTARNTSELRGWFAV
;
A
#
# COMPACT_ATOMS: atom_id res chain seq x y z
N PHE A 1 -6.02 -9.92 1.67
CA PHE A 1 -7.08 -9.77 2.70
C PHE A 1 -6.48 -9.76 4.10
N GLY A 2 -7.19 -9.26 5.13
CA GLY A 2 -6.65 -9.18 6.49
C GLY A 2 -5.33 -8.42 6.51
N GLY A 3 -4.23 -9.08 6.86
CA GLY A 3 -2.86 -8.56 6.86
C GLY A 3 -2.31 -7.90 5.58
N GLY A 4 -3.11 -7.65 4.54
CA GLY A 4 -2.71 -6.92 3.33
C GLY A 4 -2.17 -7.79 2.20
N ARG A 5 -2.29 -9.12 2.31
CA ARG A 5 -1.74 -10.08 1.34
C ARG A 5 -2.51 -10.07 0.02
N LEU A 6 -1.79 -10.29 -1.08
CA LEU A 6 -2.33 -10.43 -2.43
C LEU A 6 -1.84 -11.74 -3.07
N PRO A 7 -2.61 -12.33 -4.01
CA PRO A 7 -2.13 -13.48 -4.76
C PRO A 7 -0.85 -13.16 -5.56
N PRO A 8 0.09 -14.11 -5.72
CA PRO A 8 1.38 -13.86 -6.39
C PRO A 8 1.27 -13.27 -7.80
N TRP A 9 0.23 -13.65 -8.56
CA TRP A 9 0.02 -13.16 -9.93
C TRP A 9 -0.31 -11.67 -10.03
N TRP A 10 -0.61 -10.98 -8.92
CA TRP A 10 -0.76 -9.52 -8.89
C TRP A 10 0.58 -8.77 -8.83
N LEU A 11 1.67 -9.42 -8.39
CA LEU A 11 2.95 -8.76 -8.18
C LEU A 11 3.56 -8.17 -9.46
N PRO A 12 3.52 -8.84 -10.63
CA PRO A 12 4.03 -8.26 -11.86
C PRO A 12 3.31 -6.96 -12.24
N LEU A 13 1.99 -6.93 -12.14
CA LEU A 13 1.17 -5.75 -12.48
C LEU A 13 1.40 -4.58 -11.51
N ILE A 14 1.55 -4.87 -10.22
CA ILE A 14 1.88 -3.85 -9.22
C ILE A 14 3.28 -3.29 -9.49
N THR A 15 4.23 -4.15 -9.83
CA THR A 15 5.61 -3.74 -10.16
C THR A 15 5.63 -2.83 -11.39
N GLU A 16 4.89 -3.20 -12.44
CA GLU A 16 4.75 -2.39 -13.65
C GLU A 16 4.13 -1.00 -13.33
N ALA A 17 3.04 -0.96 -12.56
CA ALA A 17 2.42 0.30 -12.15
C ALA A 17 3.40 1.21 -11.38
N LEU A 18 4.19 0.63 -10.47
CA LEU A 18 5.21 1.36 -9.72
C LEU A 18 6.35 1.86 -10.62
N GLN A 19 6.78 1.08 -11.61
CA GLN A 19 7.78 1.49 -12.61
C GLN A 19 7.27 2.66 -13.47
N GLN A 20 5.97 2.70 -13.74
CA GLN A 20 5.29 3.81 -14.41
C GLN A 20 5.03 5.01 -13.47
N ARG A 21 5.61 5.01 -12.27
CA ARG A 21 5.46 6.05 -11.24
C ARG A 21 4.02 6.22 -10.74
N THR A 22 3.18 5.19 -10.89
CA THR A 22 1.84 5.17 -10.28
C THR A 22 1.95 4.83 -8.80
N VAL A 23 1.36 5.66 -7.94
CA VAL A 23 1.34 5.43 -6.50
C VAL A 23 0.35 4.31 -6.17
N VAL A 24 0.84 3.25 -5.51
CA VAL A 24 0.02 2.13 -5.05
C VAL A 24 -0.08 2.16 -3.52
N VAL A 25 -1.31 2.14 -3.01
CA VAL A 25 -1.62 2.11 -1.57
C VAL A 25 -2.44 0.86 -1.24
N ILE A 26 -1.96 0.06 -0.29
CA ILE A 26 -2.63 -1.15 0.19
C ILE A 26 -3.39 -0.85 1.48
N THR A 27 -4.62 -1.36 1.55
CA THR A 27 -5.51 -1.32 2.72
C THR A 27 -6.06 -2.72 2.99
N THR A 28 -6.79 -2.89 4.10
CA THR A 28 -7.55 -4.10 4.40
C THR A 28 -9.05 -3.86 4.27
N ARG A 29 -9.79 -4.89 3.84
CA ARG A 29 -11.26 -4.90 3.87
C ARG A 29 -11.81 -5.26 5.25
N CYS A 30 -10.97 -5.71 6.17
CA CYS A 30 -11.38 -6.11 7.51
C CYS A 30 -11.66 -4.86 8.36
N SER A 31 -12.74 -4.89 9.15
CA SER A 31 -13.10 -3.80 10.06
C SER A 31 -12.14 -3.67 11.25
N ALA A 32 -11.46 -4.76 11.61
CA ALA A 32 -10.48 -4.84 12.69
C ALA A 32 -9.25 -5.66 12.26
N GLY A 33 -8.15 -5.50 13.00
CA GLY A 33 -6.85 -6.06 12.68
C GLY A 33 -5.94 -5.06 11.96
N GLY A 34 -4.71 -5.48 11.66
CA GLY A 34 -3.69 -4.65 11.01
C GLY A 34 -3.14 -5.28 9.73
N LEU A 35 -2.32 -4.51 9.03
CA LEU A 35 -1.50 -5.00 7.91
C LEU A 35 -0.22 -5.60 8.47
N GLY A 36 0.16 -6.79 7.99
CA GLY A 36 1.29 -7.54 8.53
C GLY A 36 1.27 -9.00 8.07
N ASP A 37 2.40 -9.67 8.22
CA ASP A 37 2.55 -11.09 7.93
C ASP A 37 3.62 -11.73 8.82
N GLU A 38 3.32 -12.90 9.38
CA GLU A 38 4.23 -13.69 10.22
C GLU A 38 4.96 -14.78 9.42
N PHE A 39 4.39 -15.21 8.29
CA PHE A 39 4.78 -16.47 7.64
C PHE A 39 5.54 -16.29 6.31
N GLY A 40 5.55 -15.09 5.73
CA GLY A 40 6.40 -14.73 4.60
C GLY A 40 6.00 -15.34 3.25
N TYR A 41 4.72 -15.60 3.01
CA TYR A 41 4.27 -16.16 1.73
C TYR A 41 4.52 -15.18 0.57
N VAL A 42 4.68 -15.71 -0.65
CA VAL A 42 4.82 -14.88 -1.85
C VAL A 42 3.59 -13.99 -2.03
N GLY A 43 3.81 -12.69 -2.17
CA GLY A 43 2.76 -11.67 -2.27
C GLY A 43 2.20 -11.21 -0.92
N ALA A 44 2.85 -11.61 0.18
CA ALA A 44 2.52 -11.12 1.50
C ALA A 44 3.14 -9.75 1.81
N PHE A 45 2.89 -9.26 3.03
CA PHE A 45 3.21 -7.90 3.46
C PHE A 45 4.67 -7.50 3.18
N HIS A 46 5.62 -8.41 3.43
CA HIS A 46 7.05 -8.15 3.24
C HIS A 46 7.43 -7.97 1.77
N ASP A 47 6.84 -8.74 0.85
CA ASP A 47 7.08 -8.59 -0.59
C ASP A 47 6.54 -7.26 -1.10
N LEU A 48 5.31 -6.93 -0.72
CA LEU A 48 4.68 -5.66 -1.07
C LEU A 48 5.49 -4.46 -0.52
N ARG A 49 5.99 -4.57 0.71
CA ARG A 49 6.85 -3.55 1.31
C ARG A 49 8.16 -3.39 0.54
N ARG A 50 8.78 -4.50 0.10
CA ARG A 50 10.00 -4.48 -0.72
C ARG A 50 9.77 -3.86 -2.10
N LEU A 51 8.60 -4.08 -2.71
CA LEU A 51 8.21 -3.42 -3.95
C LEU A 51 8.05 -1.90 -3.79
N GLY A 52 7.82 -1.41 -2.56
CA GLY A 52 7.69 0.01 -2.27
C GLY A 52 6.26 0.53 -2.38
N VAL A 53 5.26 -0.34 -2.24
CA VAL A 53 3.87 0.10 -2.05
C VAL A 53 3.73 0.81 -0.70
N LEU A 54 2.72 1.68 -0.59
CA LEU A 54 2.38 2.34 0.67
C LEU A 54 1.31 1.54 1.41
N PHE A 55 1.28 1.68 2.72
CA PHE A 55 0.30 0.99 3.56
C PHE A 55 -0.59 2.00 4.30
N ALA A 56 -1.89 1.81 4.14
CA ALA A 56 -2.93 2.59 4.80
C ALA A 56 -3.47 1.83 6.02
N HIS A 57 -2.57 1.45 6.95
CA HIS A 57 -2.80 0.58 8.13
C HIS A 57 -4.23 0.62 8.69
N GLN A 58 -4.56 1.63 9.49
CA GLN A 58 -5.85 1.74 10.19
C GLN A 58 -6.95 2.41 9.36
N LEU A 59 -6.70 2.68 8.07
CA LEU A 59 -7.65 3.40 7.23
C LEU A 59 -8.40 2.42 6.33
N SER A 60 -9.72 2.57 6.30
CA SER A 60 -10.54 1.91 5.29
C SER A 60 -10.18 2.41 3.88
N GLY A 61 -10.47 1.61 2.86
CA GLY A 61 -10.23 1.99 1.46
C GLY A 61 -10.73 3.39 1.08
N PRO A 62 -11.98 3.78 1.42
CA PRO A 62 -12.46 5.13 1.15
C PRO A 62 -11.64 6.23 1.84
N LYS A 63 -11.26 6.04 3.12
CA LYS A 63 -10.45 7.02 3.86
C LYS A 63 -9.03 7.11 3.31
N ALA A 64 -8.43 5.96 2.97
CA ALA A 64 -7.12 5.89 2.34
C ALA A 64 -7.10 6.60 0.98
N ARG A 65 -8.16 6.43 0.18
CA ARG A 65 -8.33 7.12 -1.11
C ARG A 65 -8.38 8.63 -0.95
N ILE A 66 -9.16 9.15 0.01
CA ILE A 66 -9.23 10.59 0.28
C ILE A 66 -7.85 11.12 0.72
N LYS A 67 -7.18 10.43 1.66
CA LYS A 67 -5.83 10.79 2.09
C LYS A 67 -4.83 10.82 0.94
N LEU A 68 -4.90 9.84 0.03
CA LEU A 68 -4.06 9.79 -1.16
C LEU A 68 -4.33 10.95 -2.11
N MET A 69 -5.60 11.30 -2.36
CA MET A 69 -5.96 12.45 -3.19
C MET A 69 -5.37 13.76 -2.64
N VAL A 70 -5.47 13.97 -1.32
CA VAL A 70 -4.89 15.15 -0.67
C VAL A 70 -3.36 15.13 -0.76
N ALA A 71 -2.73 13.99 -0.48
CA ALA A 71 -1.27 13.84 -0.56
C ALA A 71 -0.76 14.11 -1.98
N LEU A 72 -1.44 13.62 -3.02
CA LEU A 72 -1.08 13.88 -4.42
C LEU A 72 -1.23 15.35 -4.81
N GLY A 73 -2.20 16.07 -4.23
CA GLY A 73 -2.39 17.50 -4.49
C GLY A 73 -1.45 18.43 -3.71
N THR A 74 -0.75 17.94 -2.69
CA THR A 74 0.03 18.77 -1.77
C THR A 74 1.51 18.41 -1.71
N ALA A 75 1.87 17.14 -1.86
CA ALA A 75 3.25 16.69 -1.83
C ALA A 75 4.01 17.16 -3.08
N ARG A 76 5.20 17.73 -2.88
CA ARG A 76 6.04 18.25 -3.96
C ARG A 76 6.90 17.18 -4.61
N ASN A 77 7.10 16.06 -3.91
CA ASN A 77 7.89 14.94 -4.39
C ASN A 77 7.44 13.62 -3.77
N THR A 78 7.95 12.51 -4.30
CA THR A 78 7.61 11.16 -3.86
C THR A 78 7.98 10.89 -2.40
N SER A 79 9.04 11.51 -1.88
CA SER A 79 9.46 11.35 -0.48
C SER A 79 8.46 12.00 0.47
N GLU A 80 7.99 13.20 0.16
CA GLU A 80 6.94 13.88 0.91
C GLU A 80 5.64 13.06 0.86
N LEU A 81 5.23 12.59 -0.33
CA LEU A 81 4.06 11.72 -0.49
C LEU A 81 4.16 10.44 0.35
N ARG A 82 5.34 9.80 0.38
CA ARG A 82 5.60 8.63 1.25
C ARG A 82 5.44 8.98 2.72
N GLY A 83 5.90 10.17 3.13
CA GLY A 83 5.75 10.68 4.49
C GLY A 83 4.30 10.77 4.97
N TRP A 84 3.34 11.01 4.07
CA TRP A 84 1.92 10.96 4.43
C TRP A 84 1.48 9.58 4.92
N PHE A 85 2.13 8.51 4.47
CA PHE A 85 1.80 7.13 4.84
C PHE A 85 2.88 6.48 5.72
N ALA A 86 3.84 7.26 6.22
CA ALA A 86 4.77 6.81 7.24
C ALA A 86 3.99 6.61 8.56
N VAL A 87 4.16 5.44 9.17
CA VAL A 87 3.66 5.09 10.50
C VAL A 87 4.84 4.61 11.33
#